data_AF-A0A662W1Z4-F1
#
_entry.id   AF-A0A662W1Z4-F1
#
_cell.length_a   1.000
_cell.length_b   1.000
_cell.length_c   1.000
_cell.angle_alpha   90.00
_cell.angle_beta   90.00
_cell.angle_gamma   90.00
#
_symmetry.space_group_name_H-M   'P 1'
#
loop_
_entity.id
_entity.type
_entity.pdbx_description
1 polymer ?
#
loop_
_entity_poly.entity_id
_entity_poly.type
_entity_poly.pdbx_seq_one_letter_code
_entity_poly.pdbx_strand_id
1 'polypeptide(L)'
;MKAEKFRKFKTIRELLNYFKWNPEEDIREVKIEFIDRPKGIRVIGGDSVGEIGHKFIYLDDETPLPYHRIVRITYKGEVWWKKRGYKR
;
A
#
# COMPACT_ATOMS: atom_id res chain seq x y z
N MET A 1 -19.21 11.65 -4.39
CA MET A 1 -17.82 12.17 -4.46
C MET A 1 -16.75 11.24 -3.85
N LYS A 2 -16.86 10.72 -2.61
CA LYS A 2 -15.77 9.90 -2.00
C LYS A 2 -15.56 8.49 -2.59
N ALA A 3 -16.64 7.78 -2.97
CA ALA A 3 -16.54 6.40 -3.46
C ALA A 3 -15.88 6.25 -4.85
N GLU A 4 -15.88 7.32 -5.67
CA GLU A 4 -15.29 7.31 -7.01
C GLU A 4 -13.76 7.31 -7.00
N LYS A 5 -13.12 7.96 -6.03
CA LYS A 5 -11.64 7.99 -5.93
C LYS A 5 -11.05 6.58 -5.82
N PHE A 6 -11.71 5.66 -5.12
CA PHE A 6 -11.21 4.30 -4.88
C PHE A 6 -11.39 3.35 -6.07
N ARG A 7 -12.41 3.57 -6.90
CA ARG A 7 -12.67 2.72 -8.09
C ARG A 7 -11.71 2.97 -9.24
N LYS A 8 -10.91 4.05 -9.18
CA LYS A 8 -9.93 4.38 -10.21
C LYS A 8 -8.78 3.38 -10.29
N PHE A 9 -8.35 2.82 -9.17
CA PHE A 9 -7.17 1.93 -9.12
C PHE A 9 -7.59 0.47 -9.19
N LYS A 10 -7.11 -0.25 -10.21
CA LYS A 10 -7.37 -1.67 -10.40
C LYS A 10 -6.36 -2.54 -9.67
N THR A 11 -5.17 -2.00 -9.39
CA THR A 11 -4.09 -2.73 -8.72
C THR A 11 -3.46 -1.94 -7.58
N ILE A 12 -2.82 -2.65 -6.64
CA ILE A 12 -2.00 -2.03 -5.58
C ILE A 12 -0.85 -1.23 -6.20
N ARG A 13 -0.27 -1.71 -7.30
CA ARG A 13 0.79 -1.03 -8.04
C ARG A 13 0.35 0.34 -8.53
N GLU A 14 -0.81 0.42 -9.17
CA GLU A 14 -1.37 1.71 -9.65
C GLU A 14 -1.65 2.66 -8.48
N LEU A 15 -2.22 2.14 -7.39
CA LEU A 15 -2.49 2.94 -6.19
C LEU A 15 -1.22 3.52 -5.56
N LEU A 16 -0.18 2.71 -5.39
CA LEU A 16 1.07 3.18 -4.77
C LEU A 16 1.85 4.10 -5.72
N ASN A 17 1.85 3.84 -7.03
CA ASN A 17 2.45 4.76 -8.00
C ASN A 17 1.76 6.12 -7.99
N TYR A 18 0.44 6.17 -7.81
CA TYR A 18 -0.27 7.43 -7.66
C TYR A 18 0.28 8.24 -6.48
N PHE A 19 0.45 7.63 -5.31
CA PHE A 19 1.02 8.34 -4.16
C PHE A 19 2.51 8.68 -4.32
N LYS A 20 3.28 7.83 -4.99
CA LYS A 20 4.73 8.04 -5.15
C LYS A 20 5.07 9.19 -6.09
N TRP A 21 4.29 9.38 -7.15
CA TRP A 21 4.62 10.31 -8.23
C TRP A 21 3.72 11.55 -8.29
N ASN A 22 2.66 11.61 -7.47
CA ASN A 22 1.80 12.79 -7.42
C ASN A 22 2.34 13.81 -6.41
N PRO A 23 2.75 15.02 -6.84
CA PRO A 23 3.27 16.05 -5.93
C PRO A 23 2.22 16.61 -4.96
N GLU A 24 0.93 16.42 -5.23
CA GLU A 24 -0.15 16.87 -4.33
C GLU A 24 -0.39 15.90 -3.15
N GLU A 25 0.16 14.69 -3.23
CA GLU A 25 -0.04 13.65 -2.23
C GLU A 25 1.28 13.33 -1.53
N ASP A 26 1.21 13.04 -0.23
CA ASP A 26 2.41 12.74 0.55
C ASP A 26 2.51 11.24 0.81
N ILE A 27 3.45 10.55 0.17
CA ILE A 27 3.63 9.11 0.37
C ILE A 27 3.95 8.73 1.82
N ARG A 28 4.48 9.66 2.63
CA ARG A 28 4.76 9.44 4.07
C ARG A 28 3.47 9.24 4.87
N GLU A 29 2.34 9.75 4.38
CA GLU A 29 1.02 9.57 5.00
C GLU A 29 0.36 8.24 4.61
N VAL A 30 0.97 7.48 3.69
CA VAL A 30 0.52 6.14 3.32
C VAL A 30 1.00 5.15 4.36
N LYS A 31 0.11 4.26 4.79
CA LYS A 31 0.46 3.08 5.61
C LYS A 31 0.05 1.82 4.88
N ILE A 32 0.96 0.86 4.82
CA ILE A 32 0.77 -0.43 4.16
C ILE A 32 0.78 -1.51 5.24
N GLU A 33 -0.35 -2.16 5.44
CA GLU A 33 -0.46 -3.33 6.32
C GLU A 33 -0.29 -4.62 5.53
N PHE A 34 0.52 -5.53 6.05
CA PHE A 34 0.77 -6.82 5.43
C PHE A 34 0.93 -7.94 6.45
N ILE A 35 0.75 -9.17 5.98
CA ILE A 35 0.99 -10.39 6.75
C ILE A 35 2.47 -10.76 6.65
N ASP A 36 3.18 -10.72 7.76
CA ASP A 36 4.52 -11.25 7.95
C ASP A 36 4.44 -12.66 8.57
N ARG A 37 4.96 -13.67 7.86
CA ARG A 37 5.03 -15.06 8.36
C ARG A 37 6.38 -15.24 9.06
N PRO A 38 6.56 -14.69 10.27
CA PRO A 38 6.23 -15.40 11.51
C PRO A 38 5.60 -14.49 12.60
N LYS A 39 5.41 -13.21 12.29
CA LYS A 39 5.14 -12.14 13.27
C LYS A 39 3.71 -11.59 13.21
N GLY A 40 2.89 -12.09 12.29
CA GLY A 40 1.51 -11.66 12.12
C GLY A 40 1.39 -10.40 11.28
N ILE A 41 0.49 -9.48 11.65
CA ILE A 41 0.28 -8.25 10.89
C ILE A 41 1.35 -7.21 11.24
N ARG A 42 1.98 -6.66 10.22
CA ARG A 42 2.92 -5.54 10.34
C ARG A 42 2.47 -4.38 9.47
N VAL A 43 2.96 -3.19 9.81
CA VAL A 43 2.66 -1.93 9.14
C VAL A 43 3.97 -1.25 8.81
N ILE A 44 4.09 -0.78 7.57
CA ILE A 44 5.19 0.09 7.13
C ILE A 44 4.60 1.40 6.59
N GLY A 45 5.39 2.47 6.64
CA GLY A 45 5.09 3.71 5.96
C GLY A 45 5.35 3.60 4.46
N GLY A 46 4.68 4.43 3.67
CA GLY A 46 4.93 4.51 2.23
C GLY A 46 6.31 5.10 1.89
N ASP A 47 6.91 5.82 2.82
CA ASP A 47 8.27 6.34 2.74
C ASP A 47 9.34 5.25 2.71
N SER A 48 9.04 4.06 3.27
CA SER A 48 9.91 2.89 3.18
C SER A 48 9.92 2.21 1.79
N VAL A 49 9.14 2.71 0.83
CA VAL A 49 8.97 2.09 -0.49
C VAL A 49 10.00 2.63 -1.49
N GLY A 50 11.04 1.84 -1.73
CA GLY A 50 12.09 2.12 -2.72
C GLY A 50 11.61 1.92 -4.16
N GLU A 51 11.11 0.73 -4.52
CA GLU A 51 10.65 0.42 -5.88
C GLU A 51 9.28 -0.26 -5.90
N ILE A 52 8.44 0.07 -6.88
CA ILE A 52 7.11 -0.51 -7.09
C ILE A 52 7.13 -1.43 -8.32
N GLY A 53 7.57 -2.67 -8.11
CA GLY A 53 7.67 -3.71 -9.11
C GLY A 53 6.32 -4.33 -9.53
N HIS A 54 6.37 -5.33 -10.41
CA HIS A 54 5.16 -5.96 -10.96
C HIS A 54 4.43 -6.88 -9.97
N LYS A 55 5.16 -7.63 -9.12
CA LYS A 55 4.59 -8.56 -8.13
C LYS A 55 4.96 -8.23 -6.67
N PHE A 56 5.96 -7.37 -6.51
CA PHE A 56 6.57 -7.02 -5.24
C PHE A 56 6.70 -5.50 -5.15
N ILE A 57 6.68 -5.01 -3.92
CA ILE A 57 7.26 -3.73 -3.53
C ILE A 57 8.65 -4.05 -3.01
N TYR A 58 9.66 -3.31 -3.41
CA TYR A 58 10.98 -3.38 -2.80
C TYR A 58 11.11 -2.21 -1.84
N LEU A 59 11.45 -2.50 -0.59
CA LEU A 59 11.72 -1.46 0.39
C LEU A 59 13.08 -0.81 0.11
N ASP A 60 13.40 0.29 0.80
CA ASP A 60 14.69 0.96 0.62
C ASP A 60 15.90 0.07 0.95
N ASP A 61 15.71 -0.95 1.79
CA ASP A 61 16.70 -1.98 2.10
C ASP A 61 16.68 -3.18 1.12
N GLU A 62 16.03 -3.00 -0.04
CA GLU A 62 15.80 -4.02 -1.08
C GLU A 62 14.93 -5.21 -0.63
N THR A 63 14.39 -5.21 0.58
CA THR A 63 13.53 -6.31 1.06
C THR A 63 12.27 -6.42 0.18
N PRO A 64 11.99 -7.59 -0.42
CA PRO A 64 10.81 -7.77 -1.25
C PRO A 64 9.56 -8.01 -0.40
N LEU A 65 8.55 -7.17 -0.59
CA LEU A 65 7.20 -7.30 -0.04
C LEU A 65 6.21 -7.75 -1.15
N PRO A 66 5.75 -9.01 -1.14
CA PRO A 66 4.80 -9.51 -2.15
C PRO A 66 3.40 -8.88 -2.00
N TYR A 67 2.78 -8.46 -3.10
CA TYR A 67 1.45 -7.83 -3.06
C TYR A 67 0.37 -8.70 -2.42
N HIS A 68 0.42 -10.02 -2.60
CA HIS A 68 -0.58 -10.93 -2.04
C HIS A 68 -0.60 -10.96 -0.49
N ARG A 69 0.45 -10.44 0.15
CA ARG A 69 0.54 -10.30 1.62
C ARG A 69 -0.07 -9.01 2.14
N ILE A 70 -0.25 -8.00 1.29
CA ILE A 70 -0.86 -6.74 1.68
C ILE A 70 -2.35 -6.96 1.97
N VAL A 71 -2.81 -6.44 3.10
CA VAL A 71 -4.19 -6.61 3.58
C VAL A 71 -4.96 -5.30 3.65
N ARG A 72 -4.27 -4.18 3.84
CA ARG A 72 -4.88 -2.84 3.93
C ARG A 72 -3.87 -1.77 3.55
N ILE A 73 -4.33 -0.75 2.84
CA ILE A 73 -3.58 0.48 2.57
C ILE A 73 -4.44 1.65 3.03
N THR A 74 -3.87 2.51 3.86
CA THR A 74 -4.53 3.73 4.34
C THR A 74 -3.73 4.96 3.97
N TYR A 75 -4.40 6.09 3.80
CA TYR A 75 -3.77 7.39 3.59
C TYR A 75 -4.53 8.43 4.41
N LYS A 76 -3.81 9.21 5.24
CA LYS A 76 -4.40 10.17 6.19
C LYS A 76 -5.53 9.57 7.05
N GLY A 77 -5.35 8.32 7.48
CA GLY A 77 -6.31 7.57 8.29
C GLY A 77 -7.51 6.99 7.53
N GLU A 78 -7.72 7.33 6.26
CA GLU A 78 -8.78 6.75 5.43
C GLU A 78 -8.31 5.44 4.77
N VAL A 79 -9.20 4.46 4.61
CA VAL A 79 -8.88 3.19 3.92
C VAL A 79 -9.03 3.39 2.41
N TRP A 80 -7.93 3.23 1.67
CA TRP A 80 -7.91 3.37 0.21
C TRP A 80 -7.96 2.04 -0.52
N TRP A 81 -7.44 0.99 0.10
CA TRP A 81 -7.54 -0.36 -0.40
C TRP A 81 -7.59 -1.36 0.75
N LYS A 82 -8.35 -2.44 0.56
CA LYS A 82 -8.48 -3.50 1.54
C LYS A 82 -8.69 -4.84 0.85
N LYS A 83 -7.97 -5.87 1.31
CA LYS A 83 -8.11 -7.22 0.80
C LYS A 83 -9.51 -7.76 1.16
N ARG A 84 -10.19 -8.34 0.18
CA ARG A 84 -11.52 -8.95 0.38
C ARG A 84 -11.44 -10.00 1.50
N GLY A 85 -12.37 -9.93 2.45
CA GLY A 85 -12.45 -10.85 3.59
C GLY A 85 -11.57 -10.49 4.80
N TYR A 86 -10.69 -9.48 4.70
CA TYR A 86 -9.99 -8.94 5.87
C TYR A 86 -10.99 -8.16 6.74
N LYS A 87 -11.10 -8.44 8.05
CA LYS A 87 -12.15 -7.85 8.91
C LYS A 87 -11.69 -6.65 9.77
N ARG A 88 -10.40 -6.29 9.72
CA ARG A 88 -9.81 -5.26 10.59
C ARG A 88 -10.07 -3.81 10.16
#